data_AF-A0A1U7XRK1-F1
#
_entry.id   AF-A0A1U7XRK1-F1
#
_cell.length_a   1.000
_cell.length_b   1.000
_cell.length_c   1.000
_cell.angle_alpha   90.00
_cell.angle_beta   90.00
_cell.angle_gamma   90.00
#
_symmetry.space_group_name_H-M   'P 1'
#
loop_
_entity.id
_entity.type
_entity.pdbx_description
1 polymer ?
#
loop_
_entity_poly.entity_id
_entity_poly.type
_entity_poly.pdbx_seq_one_letter_code
_entity_poly.pdbx_strand_id
1 'polypeptide(L)'
;MAQRGLNGNDATVVIVLTACAWSARMKEGKSVHGSLIKVSKDLNLITSSTLIHMYSRCGRAEIARLTFDQMSVKNIVCWSAMILGYCIHGNPKDGLNRYADLLSSRLQGTEKDHVKNMKQGDGDRVLPDEMTFVGVLCGCAREGLLAEARTHFGVMSDLFGIKPNFAH
;
A
#
# COMPACT_ATOMS: atom_id res chain seq x y z
N MET A 1 -6.27 -35.08 -19.70
CA MET A 1 -5.48 -35.01 -18.45
C MET A 1 -6.27 -34.17 -17.46
N ALA A 2 -6.87 -34.84 -16.48
CA ALA A 2 -7.92 -34.31 -15.61
C ALA A 2 -7.54 -33.00 -14.90
N GLN A 3 -8.51 -32.08 -14.89
CA GLN A 3 -8.55 -30.86 -14.09
C GLN A 3 -8.17 -31.19 -12.63
N ARG A 4 -7.06 -30.64 -12.15
CA ARG A 4 -6.86 -30.45 -10.71
C ARG A 4 -7.58 -29.16 -10.33
N GLY A 5 -8.80 -29.32 -9.84
CA GLY A 5 -9.58 -28.28 -9.19
C GLY A 5 -8.86 -27.81 -7.93
N LEU A 6 -8.04 -26.77 -8.07
CA LEU A 6 -7.82 -25.85 -6.96
C LEU A 6 -9.13 -25.08 -6.84
N ASN A 7 -10.00 -25.49 -5.92
CA ASN A 7 -11.04 -24.60 -5.40
C ASN A 7 -10.30 -23.49 -4.63
N GLY A 8 -9.78 -22.52 -5.37
CA GLY A 8 -8.98 -21.43 -4.86
C GLY A 8 -9.84 -20.56 -3.97
N ASN A 9 -9.77 -20.79 -2.66
CA ASN A 9 -10.24 -19.84 -1.67
C ASN A 9 -9.44 -18.52 -1.76
N ASP A 10 -9.86 -17.50 -1.01
CA ASP A 10 -9.20 -16.19 -1.00
C ASP A 10 -7.69 -16.27 -0.76
N ALA A 11 -7.26 -17.21 0.10
CA ALA A 11 -5.84 -17.43 0.38
C ALA A 11 -5.05 -17.89 -0.87
N THR A 12 -5.63 -18.76 -1.71
CA THR A 12 -4.99 -19.21 -2.95
C THR A 12 -4.78 -18.05 -3.92
N VAL A 13 -5.79 -17.19 -4.05
CA VAL A 13 -5.72 -16.00 -4.90
C VAL A 13 -4.62 -15.06 -4.40
N VAL A 14 -4.57 -14.81 -3.09
CA VAL A 14 -3.55 -13.96 -2.47
C VAL A 14 -2.15 -14.51 -2.70
N ILE A 15 -1.94 -15.81 -2.53
CA ILE A 15 -0.63 -16.45 -2.77
C ILE A 15 -0.20 -16.29 -4.23
N VAL A 16 -1.09 -16.58 -5.18
CA VAL A 16 -0.78 -16.48 -6.61
C VAL A 16 -0.48 -15.04 -7.02
N LEU A 17 -1.28 -14.07 -6.55
CA LEU A 17 -1.04 -12.65 -6.83
C LEU A 17 0.28 -12.17 -6.21
N THR A 18 0.60 -12.62 -5.00
CA THR A 18 1.86 -12.30 -4.33
C THR A 18 3.05 -12.87 -5.12
N ALA A 19 2.97 -14.11 -5.58
CA ALA A 19 3.99 -14.70 -6.45
C ALA A 19 4.14 -13.92 -7.76
N CYS A 20 3.02 -13.48 -8.36
CA CYS A 20 3.06 -12.64 -9.56
C CYS A 20 3.75 -11.29 -9.29
N ALA A 21 3.51 -10.68 -8.12
CA ALA A 21 4.15 -9.45 -7.71
C ALA A 21 5.68 -9.62 -7.59
N TRP A 22 6.15 -10.67 -6.92
CA TRP A 22 7.58 -10.92 -6.75
C TRP A 22 8.30 -11.27 -8.05
N SER A 23 7.64 -12.02 -8.94
CA SER A 23 8.20 -12.41 -10.23
C SER A 23 7.90 -11.42 -11.38
N ALA A 24 7.29 -10.28 -11.10
CA ALA A 24 6.86 -9.28 -12.09
C ALA A 24 6.01 -9.85 -13.25
N ARG A 25 5.15 -10.82 -12.94
CA ARG A 25 4.30 -11.56 -13.90
C ARG A 25 2.95 -10.89 -14.10
N MET A 26 2.97 -9.77 -14.83
CA MET A 26 1.80 -8.92 -15.06
C MET A 26 0.67 -9.63 -15.82
N LYS A 27 0.98 -10.48 -16.80
CA LYS A 27 -0.03 -11.16 -17.63
C LYS A 27 -0.85 -12.14 -16.79
N GLU A 28 -0.17 -12.92 -15.96
CA GLU A 28 -0.74 -13.91 -15.06
C GLU A 28 -1.54 -13.24 -13.95
N GLY A 29 -0.98 -12.21 -13.30
CA GLY A 29 -1.69 -11.43 -12.29
C GLY A 29 -2.98 -10.79 -12.83
N LYS A 30 -2.94 -10.24 -14.05
CA LYS A 30 -4.14 -9.70 -14.73
C LYS A 30 -5.16 -10.80 -15.06
N SER A 31 -4.72 -11.99 -15.45
CA SER A 31 -5.61 -13.13 -15.69
C SER A 31 -6.36 -13.56 -14.42
N VAL A 32 -5.66 -13.58 -13.28
CA VAL A 32 -6.28 -13.85 -11.97
C VAL A 32 -7.29 -12.76 -11.62
N HIS A 33 -6.93 -11.47 -11.75
CA HIS A 33 -7.86 -10.37 -11.49
C HIS A 33 -9.10 -10.43 -12.37
N GLY A 34 -8.94 -10.69 -13.68
CA GLY A 34 -10.06 -10.86 -14.60
C GLY A 34 -10.95 -12.06 -14.25
N SER A 35 -10.37 -13.13 -13.70
CA SER A 35 -11.15 -14.28 -13.22
C SER A 35 -12.02 -13.92 -12.01
N LEU A 36 -11.52 -13.09 -11.08
CA LEU A 36 -12.30 -12.58 -9.94
C LEU A 36 -13.49 -11.73 -10.39
N ILE A 37 -13.27 -10.86 -11.39
CA ILE A 37 -14.33 -10.03 -11.98
C ILE A 37 -15.39 -10.90 -12.65
N LYS A 38 -14.98 -11.92 -13.43
CA LYS A 38 -15.92 -12.81 -14.15
C LYS A 38 -16.88 -13.55 -13.23
N VAL A 39 -16.43 -13.92 -12.04
CA VAL A 39 -17.27 -14.60 -11.05
C VAL A 39 -18.04 -13.62 -10.15
N SER A 40 -18.02 -12.32 -10.46
CA SER A 40 -18.64 -11.23 -9.68
C SER A 40 -18.29 -11.31 -8.20
N LYS A 41 -17.03 -11.64 -7.89
CA LYS A 41 -16.59 -11.83 -6.52
C LYS A 41 -16.22 -10.48 -5.90
N ASP A 42 -16.87 -10.17 -4.79
CA ASP A 42 -16.50 -9.03 -3.97
C ASP A 42 -15.09 -9.23 -3.42
N LEU A 43 -14.25 -8.22 -3.65
CA LEU A 43 -12.87 -8.24 -3.20
C LEU A 43 -12.81 -7.79 -1.74
N ASN A 44 -12.40 -8.71 -0.85
CA ASN A 44 -12.11 -8.33 0.53
C ASN A 44 -10.85 -7.44 0.63
N LEU A 45 -10.63 -6.85 1.81
CA LEU A 45 -9.49 -5.97 2.09
C LEU A 45 -8.14 -6.60 1.74
N ILE A 46 -7.96 -7.89 2.03
CA ILE A 46 -6.70 -8.62 1.81
C ILE A 46 -6.45 -8.79 0.32
N THR A 47 -7.47 -9.22 -0.43
CA THR A 47 -7.37 -9.46 -1.87
C THR A 47 -7.15 -8.15 -2.62
N SER A 48 -7.86 -7.09 -2.24
CA SER A 48 -7.69 -5.74 -2.82
C SER A 48 -6.28 -5.20 -2.57
N SER A 49 -5.79 -5.29 -1.32
CA SER A 49 -4.41 -4.92 -0.96
C SER A 49 -3.37 -5.72 -1.77
N THR A 50 -3.62 -7.00 -2.00
CA THR A 50 -2.69 -7.86 -2.76
C THR A 50 -2.70 -7.53 -4.25
N LEU A 51 -3.85 -7.19 -4.83
CA LEU A 51 -3.94 -6.72 -6.22
C LEU A 51 -3.18 -5.41 -6.41
N ILE A 52 -3.34 -4.47 -5.47
CA ILE A 52 -2.59 -3.22 -5.45
C ILE A 52 -1.09 -3.51 -5.43
N HIS A 53 -0.62 -4.34 -4.49
CA HIS A 53 0.79 -4.73 -4.40
C HIS A 53 1.30 -5.36 -5.71
N MET A 54 0.52 -6.27 -6.31
CA MET A 54 0.87 -6.93 -7.57
C MET A 54 1.00 -5.94 -8.73
N TYR A 55 0.02 -5.05 -8.92
CA TYR A 55 0.07 -4.05 -9.99
C TYR A 55 1.18 -3.03 -9.76
N SER A 56 1.36 -2.52 -8.54
CA SER A 56 2.46 -1.62 -8.17
C SER A 56 3.83 -2.20 -8.49
N ARG A 57 4.09 -3.44 -8.07
CA ARG A 57 5.34 -4.18 -8.33
C ARG A 57 5.59 -4.46 -9.81
N CYS A 58 4.54 -4.61 -10.60
CA CYS A 58 4.63 -4.78 -12.05
C CYS A 58 4.78 -3.45 -12.82
N GLY A 59 4.98 -2.32 -12.12
CA GLY A 59 5.11 -1.01 -12.75
C GLY A 59 3.80 -0.46 -13.32
N ARG A 60 2.65 -0.97 -12.83
CA ARG A 60 1.30 -0.58 -13.25
C ARG A 60 0.56 0.14 -12.12
N ALA A 61 1.22 1.12 -11.52
CA ALA A 61 0.71 1.86 -10.36
C ALA A 61 -0.63 2.57 -10.66
N GLU A 62 -0.88 2.95 -11.90
CA GLU A 62 -2.15 3.52 -12.34
C GLU A 62 -3.32 2.53 -12.25
N ILE A 63 -3.07 1.23 -12.53
CA ILE A 63 -4.10 0.19 -12.32
C ILE A 63 -4.27 -0.09 -10.83
N ALA A 64 -3.16 -0.14 -10.09
CA ALA A 64 -3.20 -0.31 -8.64
C ALA A 64 -4.08 0.78 -7.99
N ARG A 65 -3.93 2.03 -8.45
CA ARG A 65 -4.72 3.17 -7.99
C ARG A 65 -6.22 2.97 -8.22
N LEU A 66 -6.64 2.43 -9.36
CA LEU A 66 -8.07 2.19 -9.61
C LEU A 66 -8.68 1.25 -8.56
N THR A 67 -7.96 0.18 -8.21
CA THR A 67 -8.38 -0.74 -7.14
C THR A 67 -8.37 -0.04 -5.78
N PHE A 68 -7.34 0.76 -5.49
CA PHE A 68 -7.24 1.52 -4.25
C PHE A 68 -8.38 2.53 -4.08
N ASP A 69 -8.69 3.32 -5.10
CA ASP A 69 -9.73 4.35 -5.07
C ASP A 69 -11.13 3.74 -4.86
N GLN A 70 -11.36 2.51 -5.32
CA GLN A 70 -12.61 1.76 -5.13
C GLN A 70 -12.79 1.18 -3.71
N MET A 71 -11.74 1.09 -2.89
CA MET A 71 -11.83 0.54 -1.54
C MET A 71 -12.46 1.55 -0.58
N SER A 72 -13.52 1.13 0.13
CA SER A 72 -14.12 1.94 1.21
C SER A 72 -13.24 1.99 2.46
N VAL A 73 -12.63 0.87 2.82
CA VAL A 73 -11.70 0.73 3.95
C VAL A 73 -10.32 0.42 3.42
N LYS A 74 -9.32 1.17 3.90
CA LYS A 74 -7.92 1.06 3.49
C LYS A 74 -7.06 0.86 4.73
N ASN A 75 -6.26 -0.20 4.78
CA ASN A 75 -5.29 -0.42 5.86
C ASN A 75 -3.89 0.03 5.44
N ILE A 76 -2.93 -0.03 6.35
CA ILE A 76 -1.56 0.40 6.06
C ILE A 76 -0.94 -0.38 4.89
N VAL A 77 -1.23 -1.67 4.75
CA VAL A 77 -0.66 -2.51 3.69
C VAL A 77 -0.99 -1.95 2.29
N CYS A 78 -2.24 -1.56 2.02
CA CYS A 78 -2.59 -0.97 0.72
C CYS A 78 -2.00 0.43 0.54
N TRP A 79 -1.93 1.25 1.59
CA TRP A 79 -1.28 2.56 1.54
C TRP A 79 0.21 2.47 1.21
N SER A 80 0.96 1.64 1.96
CA SER A 80 2.38 1.42 1.73
C SER A 80 2.64 0.87 0.33
N ALA A 81 1.82 -0.08 -0.14
CA ALA A 81 1.94 -0.63 -1.48
C ALA A 81 1.69 0.40 -2.60
N MET A 82 0.76 1.35 -2.40
CA MET A 82 0.54 2.46 -3.34
C MET A 82 1.69 3.45 -3.34
N ILE A 83 2.13 3.89 -2.17
CA ILE A 83 3.23 4.85 -2.00
C ILE A 83 4.50 4.29 -2.62
N LEU A 84 4.88 3.06 -2.24
CA LEU A 84 6.06 2.38 -2.76
C LEU A 84 5.97 2.16 -4.28
N GLY A 85 4.80 1.75 -4.77
CA GLY A 85 4.56 1.55 -6.20
C GLY A 85 4.84 2.79 -7.04
N TYR A 86 4.34 3.94 -6.61
CA TYR A 86 4.60 5.21 -7.27
C TYR A 86 6.05 5.68 -7.09
N CYS A 87 6.56 5.66 -5.86
CA CYS A 87 7.90 6.17 -5.58
C CYS A 87 9.01 5.36 -6.28
N ILE A 88 8.91 4.03 -6.31
CA ILE A 88 9.96 3.18 -6.89
C ILE A 88 9.72 2.94 -8.39
N HIS A 89 8.49 2.58 -8.76
CA HIS A 89 8.20 2.06 -10.10
C HIS A 89 7.44 3.04 -11.00
N GLY A 90 6.93 4.15 -10.47
CA GLY A 90 6.12 5.12 -11.19
C GLY A 90 6.64 6.55 -11.06
N ASN A 91 5.69 7.49 -10.96
CA ASN A 91 5.94 8.90 -10.72
C ASN A 91 6.09 9.17 -9.21
N PRO A 92 7.28 9.58 -8.74
CA PRO A 92 7.51 9.81 -7.31
C PRO A 92 6.63 10.90 -6.71
N LYS A 93 6.29 11.94 -7.47
CA LYS A 93 5.41 13.03 -6.98
C LYS A 93 4.04 12.50 -6.59
N ASP A 94 3.49 11.58 -7.37
CA ASP A 94 2.20 10.96 -7.06
C ASP A 94 2.30 10.10 -5.79
N GLY A 95 3.43 9.43 -5.57
CA GLY A 95 3.71 8.65 -4.35
C GLY A 95 3.81 9.54 -3.10
N LEU A 96 4.50 10.67 -3.20
CA LEU A 96 4.58 11.66 -2.11
C LEU A 96 3.21 12.31 -1.82
N ASN A 97 2.40 12.54 -2.86
CA ASN A 97 1.01 12.98 -2.68
C ASN A 97 0.17 11.92 -1.95
N ARG A 98 0.35 10.62 -2.26
CA ARG A 98 -0.33 9.54 -1.50
C ARG A 98 0.13 9.50 -0.05
N TYR A 99 1.40 9.76 0.24
CA TYR A 99 1.88 9.89 1.61
C TYR A 99 1.24 11.07 2.35
N ALA A 100 1.11 12.23 1.70
CA ALA A 100 0.41 13.38 2.27
C ALA A 100 -1.07 13.07 2.58
N ASP A 101 -1.75 12.34 1.70
CA ASP A 101 -3.13 11.89 1.92
C ASP A 101 -3.24 10.92 3.11
N LEU A 102 -2.32 9.96 3.24
CA LEU A 102 -2.23 9.07 4.41
C LEU A 102 -2.07 9.89 5.69
N LEU A 103 -1.16 10.87 5.71
CA LEU A 103 -1.00 11.76 6.86
C LEU A 103 -2.21 12.67 7.09
N SER A 104 -2.97 13.03 6.06
CA SER A 104 -4.17 13.86 6.20
C SER A 104 -5.38 13.07 6.72
N SER A 105 -5.47 11.78 6.39
CA SER A 105 -6.45 10.87 6.99
C SER A 105 -6.32 10.79 8.53
N ARG A 106 -5.14 11.11 9.06
CA ARG A 106 -4.87 11.26 10.50
C ARG A 106 -5.67 12.38 11.17
N LEU A 107 -6.04 13.42 10.43
CA LEU A 107 -6.57 14.70 10.93
C LEU A 107 -8.11 14.79 10.91
N GLN A 108 -8.80 13.86 10.23
CA GLN A 108 -10.27 13.86 10.20
C GLN A 108 -10.92 13.28 11.47
N GLY A 109 -10.13 12.73 12.41
CA GLY A 109 -10.62 12.15 13.67
C GLY A 109 -10.48 13.05 14.91
N THR A 110 -10.12 14.34 14.76
CA THR A 110 -9.81 15.22 15.91
C THR A 110 -10.63 16.49 15.96
N GLU A 111 -11.94 16.41 15.71
CA GLU A 111 -12.85 17.46 16.17
C GLU A 111 -13.74 16.92 17.30
N LYS A 112 -13.40 17.36 18.51
CA LYS A 112 -14.26 17.42 19.69
C LYS A 112 -14.68 16.07 20.25
N ASP A 113 -13.76 15.41 20.97
CA ASP A 113 -14.01 14.93 22.34
C ASP A 113 -12.85 14.07 22.87
N HIS A 114 -12.41 14.37 24.10
CA HIS A 114 -11.59 13.51 24.97
C HIS A 114 -10.06 13.45 24.75
N VAL A 115 -9.40 14.61 24.89
CA VAL A 115 -8.01 14.66 25.40
C VAL A 115 -8.04 14.36 26.90
N LYS A 116 -8.11 13.08 27.27
CA LYS A 116 -7.75 12.48 28.58
C LYS A 116 -8.20 11.04 28.55
N ASN A 117 -7.34 10.17 28.03
CA ASN A 117 -7.20 8.74 28.35
C ASN A 117 -6.46 8.06 27.21
N MET A 118 -5.14 8.17 27.24
CA MET A 118 -4.23 7.38 26.42
C MET A 118 -4.25 5.93 26.92
N LYS A 119 -5.39 5.24 26.70
CA LYS A 119 -5.56 3.80 26.90
C LYS A 119 -6.02 3.21 25.58
N GLN A 120 -5.04 2.70 24.84
CA GLN A 120 -5.11 1.53 23.96
C GLN A 120 -6.51 1.19 23.43
N GLY A 121 -6.89 1.81 22.32
CA GLY A 121 -8.16 1.55 21.65
C GLY A 121 -8.58 2.65 20.68
N ASP A 122 -7.72 3.06 19.74
CA ASP A 122 -8.10 3.91 18.62
C ASP A 122 -8.02 3.07 17.33
N GLY A 123 -9.13 2.40 17.01
CA GLY A 123 -9.18 1.28 16.07
C GLY A 123 -9.15 1.63 14.58
N ASP A 124 -9.14 2.92 14.22
CA ASP A 124 -9.32 3.35 12.81
C ASP A 124 -8.16 4.21 12.26
N ARG A 125 -7.13 4.48 13.08
CA ARG A 125 -6.00 5.30 12.65
C ARG A 125 -4.96 4.47 11.91
N VAL A 126 -4.85 4.68 10.61
CA VAL A 126 -3.78 4.10 9.79
C VAL A 126 -2.52 4.96 9.89
N LEU A 127 -1.42 4.37 10.34
CA LEU A 127 -0.14 5.06 10.52
C LEU A 127 0.90 4.54 9.52
N PRO A 128 1.78 5.43 8.99
CA PRO A 128 2.96 5.02 8.22
C PRO A 128 3.75 3.91 8.93
N ASP A 129 4.18 2.93 8.15
CA ASP A 129 5.08 1.87 8.58
C ASP A 129 6.46 2.02 7.95
N GLU A 130 7.35 1.07 8.23
CA GLU A 130 8.70 1.00 7.67
C GLU A 130 8.69 1.10 6.13
N MET A 131 7.84 0.29 5.48
CA MET A 131 7.73 0.26 4.02
C MET A 131 7.28 1.59 3.43
N THR A 132 6.44 2.33 4.17
CA THR A 132 6.02 3.69 3.80
C THR A 132 7.23 4.61 3.70
N PHE A 133 8.10 4.62 4.70
CA PHE A 133 9.26 5.50 4.73
C PHE A 133 10.34 5.10 3.72
N VAL A 134 10.57 3.82 3.49
CA VAL A 134 11.41 3.35 2.37
C VAL A 134 10.90 3.94 1.05
N GLY A 135 9.59 3.88 0.80
CA GLY A 135 8.98 4.46 -0.39
C GLY A 135 9.16 5.98 -0.46
N VAL A 136 8.85 6.70 0.61
CA VAL A 136 8.97 8.18 0.65
C VAL A 136 10.41 8.62 0.41
N LEU A 137 11.39 8.02 1.09
CA LEU A 137 12.80 8.38 0.94
C LEU A 137 13.32 8.07 -0.46
N CYS A 138 12.93 6.91 -1.04
CA CYS A 138 13.24 6.58 -2.43
C CYS A 138 12.63 7.60 -3.41
N GLY A 139 11.38 8.01 -3.15
CA GLY A 139 10.71 9.04 -3.94
C GLY A 139 11.43 10.38 -3.89
N CYS A 140 11.82 10.84 -2.70
CA CYS A 140 12.60 12.06 -2.52
C CYS A 140 13.96 11.98 -3.23
N ALA A 141 14.66 10.85 -3.13
CA ALA A 141 15.94 10.65 -3.80
C ALA A 141 15.82 10.74 -5.33
N ARG A 142 14.76 10.16 -5.91
CA ARG A 142 14.50 10.19 -7.36
C ARG A 142 14.14 11.58 -7.89
N GLU A 143 13.53 12.42 -7.06
CA GLU A 143 13.20 13.81 -7.40
C GLU A 143 14.32 14.81 -7.04
N GLY A 144 15.39 14.36 -6.37
CA GLY A 144 16.45 15.24 -5.89
C GLY A 144 16.08 16.10 -4.68
N LEU A 145 15.02 15.72 -3.95
CA LEU A 145 14.47 16.44 -2.79
C LEU A 145 15.21 16.08 -1.50
N LEU A 146 16.48 16.48 -1.39
CA LEU A 146 17.36 16.11 -0.27
C LEU A 146 16.93 16.73 1.07
N ALA A 147 16.31 17.91 1.05
CA ALA A 147 15.83 18.56 2.27
C ALA A 147 14.62 17.82 2.84
N GLU A 148 13.66 17.51 1.98
CA GLU A 148 12.46 16.74 2.30
C GLU A 148 12.82 15.33 2.76
N ALA A 149 13.77 14.66 2.09
CA ALA A 149 14.27 13.36 2.51
C ALA A 149 14.79 13.40 3.96
N ARG A 150 15.60 14.40 4.31
CA ARG A 150 16.09 14.59 5.69
C ARG A 150 14.95 14.82 6.68
N THR A 151 13.98 15.66 6.32
CA THR A 151 12.80 15.90 7.17
C THR A 151 12.02 14.61 7.40
N HIS A 152 11.72 13.85 6.34
CA HIS A 152 10.98 12.60 6.46
C HIS A 152 11.77 11.54 7.25
N PHE A 153 13.09 11.47 7.09
CA PHE A 153 13.95 10.57 7.85
C PHE A 153 13.93 10.88 9.35
N GLY A 154 13.97 12.16 9.75
CA GLY A 154 13.83 12.55 11.15
C GLY A 154 12.43 12.23 11.70
N VAL A 155 11.39 12.61 10.96
CA VAL A 155 9.99 12.34 11.32
C VAL A 155 9.73 10.85 11.55
N MET A 156 10.33 9.96 10.75
CA MET A 156 10.22 8.51 10.91
C MET A 156 10.58 8.05 12.33
N SER A 157 11.69 8.55 12.88
CA SER A 157 12.14 8.20 14.23
C SER A 157 11.42 9.00 15.30
N ASP A 158 11.37 10.33 15.14
CA ASP A 158 10.93 11.25 16.19
C ASP A 158 9.42 11.18 16.45
N LEU A 159 8.64 11.00 15.39
CA LEU A 159 7.17 11.01 15.48
C LEU A 159 6.55 9.62 15.42
N PHE A 160 7.11 8.72 14.62
CA PHE A 160 6.55 7.39 14.40
C PHE A 160 7.31 6.27 15.14
N GLY A 161 8.44 6.57 15.78
CA GLY A 161 9.22 5.58 16.51
C GLY A 161 9.82 4.48 15.63
N ILE A 162 9.88 4.69 14.32
CA ILE A 162 10.43 3.74 13.36
C ILE A 162 11.93 3.96 13.30
N LYS A 163 12.67 2.91 13.68
CA LYS A 163 14.13 2.94 13.70
C LYS A 163 14.67 2.75 12.27
N PRO A 164 15.53 3.64 11.77
CA PRO A 164 16.15 3.47 10.46
C PRO A 164 17.01 2.20 10.42
N ASN A 165 17.03 1.57 9.25
CA ASN A 165 17.86 0.42 8.94
C ASN A 165 18.41 0.55 7.51
N PHE A 166 19.11 -0.48 7.03
CA PHE A 166 19.74 -0.47 5.70
C PHE A 166 18.78 -0.29 4.50
N ALA A 167 17.47 -0.44 4.69
CA ALA A 167 16.49 -0.23 3.63
C ALA A 167 16.10 1.26 3.43
N HIS A 168 16.43 2.13 4.39
CA HIS A 168 16.17 3.58 4.36
C HIS A 168 17.42 4.35 3.92
#